data_AF-A0A1F7BWM1-F1
#
_entry.id   AF-A0A1F7BWM1-F1
#
_cell.length_a   1.000
_cell.length_b   1.000
_cell.length_c   1.000
_cell.angle_alpha   90.00
_cell.angle_beta   90.00
_cell.angle_gamma   90.00
#
_symmetry.space_group_name_H-M   'P 1'
#
loop_
_entity.id
_entity.type
_entity.pdbx_description
1 polymer ?
#
loop_
_entity_poly.entity_id
_entity_poly.type
_entity_poly.pdbx_seq_one_letter_code
_entity_poly.pdbx_strand_id
1 'polypeptide(L)'
;MNILNHERQKTTYAFVDAANIIYRDSEPNPWKIDLKKLIKYLKERFGASKVFYFGGLDDRNRTQIHIYRKLEEWGYELHLNPVKRFVNERGEWYLKADVDARMAFKAMHCQDKYDRAVFMTGDGDFFWLLEHLVQKKEKVWLLASPKKTAKELKKLFGANFANLDNLRSLLEYRQILKETDSTNDSVSGVTKPV
;
A
#
# COMPACT_ATOMS: atom_id res chain seq x y z
N MET A 1 42.66 2.76 22.21
CA MET A 1 41.41 1.98 22.18
C MET A 1 40.44 2.68 21.23
N ASN A 2 40.29 2.18 20.00
CA ASN A 2 39.29 2.68 19.08
C ASN A 2 37.94 2.08 19.48
N ILE A 3 37.09 2.88 20.11
CA ILE A 3 35.68 2.54 20.30
C ILE A 3 35.03 2.74 18.94
N LEU A 4 34.95 1.68 18.14
CA LEU A 4 34.09 1.65 16.97
C LEU A 4 32.66 1.76 17.46
N ASN A 5 32.09 2.97 17.44
CA ASN A 5 30.66 3.19 17.58
C ASN A 5 29.98 2.46 16.43
N HIS A 6 29.54 1.22 16.66
CA HIS A 6 28.61 0.55 15.77
C HIS A 6 27.26 1.25 15.94
N GLU A 7 27.00 2.28 15.13
CA GLU A 7 25.66 2.87 15.07
C GLU A 7 24.68 1.75 14.70
N ARG A 8 23.76 1.45 15.63
CA ARG A 8 22.73 0.45 15.42
C ARG A 8 21.96 0.80 14.15
N GLN A 9 21.82 -0.16 13.25
CA GLN A 9 21.05 0.01 12.03
C GLN A 9 19.61 0.46 12.37
N LYS A 10 19.20 1.59 11.79
CA LYS A 10 17.90 2.20 12.05
C LYS A 10 16.77 1.34 11.50
N THR A 11 15.80 1.04 12.35
CA THR A 11 14.64 0.22 12.01
C THR A 11 13.51 1.10 11.48
N THR A 12 13.05 0.82 10.25
CA THR A 12 11.90 1.50 9.65
C THR A 12 10.70 0.56 9.58
N TYR A 13 9.52 1.01 10.01
CA TYR A 13 8.24 0.32 9.78
C TYR A 13 7.37 1.09 8.78
N ALA A 14 6.59 0.40 7.97
CA ALA A 14 5.63 0.99 7.05
C ALA A 14 4.19 0.59 7.43
N PHE A 15 3.26 1.54 7.38
CA PHE A 15 1.85 1.36 7.70
C PHE A 15 1.03 1.74 6.46
N VAL A 16 0.37 0.76 5.86
CA VAL A 16 -0.37 0.89 4.60
C VAL A 16 -1.87 0.83 4.87
N ASP A 17 -2.54 1.96 4.71
CA ASP A 17 -4.00 2.06 4.71
C ASP A 17 -4.54 1.71 3.33
N ALA A 18 -5.09 0.50 3.19
CA ALA A 18 -5.57 0.02 1.91
C ALA A 18 -6.75 0.82 1.37
N ALA A 19 -7.67 1.23 2.25
CA ALA A 19 -8.88 1.95 1.87
C ALA A 19 -8.54 3.30 1.23
N ASN A 20 -7.57 4.01 1.81
CA ASN A 20 -7.19 5.34 1.36
C ASN A 20 -6.27 5.30 0.11
N ILE A 21 -5.41 4.29 0.01
CA ILE A 21 -4.31 4.28 -0.97
C ILE A 21 -4.55 3.35 -2.17
N ILE A 22 -5.20 2.21 -1.96
CA ILE A 22 -5.31 1.15 -2.98
C ILE A 22 -6.64 1.25 -3.72
N TYR A 23 -7.72 1.56 -3.01
CA TYR A 23 -9.06 1.67 -3.59
C TYR A 23 -9.32 3.10 -4.06
N ARG A 24 -8.81 3.39 -5.27
CA ARG A 24 -8.90 4.72 -5.90
C ARG A 24 -10.02 4.84 -6.93
N ASP A 25 -10.98 3.91 -6.90
CA ASP A 25 -11.96 3.69 -7.97
C ASP A 25 -12.89 4.89 -8.26
N SER A 26 -12.96 5.88 -7.35
CA SER A 26 -13.75 7.10 -7.54
C SER A 26 -13.04 8.23 -8.32
N GLU A 27 -11.80 8.04 -8.76
CA GLU A 27 -11.04 9.09 -9.48
C GLU A 27 -11.26 9.05 -11.01
N PRO A 28 -11.14 10.20 -11.72
CA PRO A 28 -11.31 10.26 -13.18
C PRO A 28 -10.29 9.44 -13.99
N ASN A 29 -9.13 9.12 -13.40
CA ASN A 29 -8.09 8.28 -14.02
C ASN A 29 -7.53 7.34 -12.94
N PRO A 30 -8.33 6.34 -12.52
CA PRO A 30 -7.93 5.44 -11.47
C PRO A 30 -6.83 4.52 -12.01
N TRP A 31 -5.80 4.32 -11.20
CA TRP A 31 -4.79 3.31 -11.47
C TRP A 31 -4.62 2.43 -10.25
N LYS A 32 -4.35 1.15 -10.49
CA LYS A 32 -4.21 0.16 -9.44
C LYS A 32 -2.75 0.02 -9.08
N ILE A 33 -2.46 0.06 -7.77
CA ILE A 33 -1.12 -0.18 -7.27
C ILE A 33 -0.81 -1.68 -7.34
N ASP A 34 0.32 -2.01 -7.96
CA ASP A 34 0.92 -3.32 -7.86
C ASP A 34 1.55 -3.48 -6.46
N LEU A 35 0.88 -4.26 -5.62
CA LEU A 35 1.29 -4.47 -4.23
C LEU A 35 2.62 -5.21 -4.09
N LYS A 36 3.04 -5.97 -5.11
CA LYS A 36 4.37 -6.59 -5.12
C LYS A 36 5.47 -5.56 -5.38
N LYS A 37 5.22 -4.61 -6.30
CA LYS A 37 6.13 -3.48 -6.53
C LYS A 37 6.17 -2.54 -5.34
N LEU A 38 5.03 -2.32 -4.68
CA LEU A 38 4.95 -1.43 -3.52
C LEU A 38 5.83 -1.92 -2.36
N ILE A 39 5.74 -3.20 -1.97
CA ILE A 39 6.57 -3.71 -0.86
C ILE A 39 8.06 -3.65 -1.18
N LYS A 40 8.43 -3.93 -2.44
CA LYS A 40 9.81 -3.77 -2.91
C LYS A 40 10.26 -2.32 -2.77
N TYR A 41 9.46 -1.37 -3.25
CA TYR A 41 9.74 0.06 -3.13
C TYR A 41 9.88 0.49 -1.66
N LEU A 42 9.00 0.07 -0.77
CA LEU A 42 9.07 0.41 0.66
C LEU A 42 10.34 -0.12 1.31
N LYS A 43 10.72 -1.36 0.99
CA LYS A 43 11.96 -2.00 1.47
C LYS A 43 13.20 -1.31 0.93
N GLU A 44 13.26 -1.02 -0.37
CA GLU A 44 14.45 -0.44 -1.02
C GLU A 44 14.62 1.05 -0.74
N ARG A 45 13.53 1.84 -0.85
CA ARG A 45 13.60 3.31 -0.71
C ARG A 45 13.70 3.76 0.75
N PHE A 46 13.03 3.08 1.66
CA PHE A 46 12.92 3.51 3.07
C PHE A 46 13.58 2.55 4.07
N GLY A 47 14.09 1.41 3.60
CA GLY A 47 14.62 0.36 4.49
C GLY A 47 13.53 -0.24 5.38
N ALA A 48 12.29 -0.34 4.89
CA ALA A 48 11.17 -0.85 5.69
C ALA A 48 11.38 -2.33 6.05
N SER A 49 11.68 -2.58 7.32
CA SER A 49 11.88 -3.93 7.87
C SER A 49 10.56 -4.68 8.08
N LYS A 50 9.48 -3.94 8.36
CA LYS A 50 8.10 -4.46 8.44
C LYS A 50 7.17 -3.58 7.63
N VAL A 51 6.19 -4.20 6.98
CA VAL A 51 5.14 -3.51 6.22
C VAL A 51 3.78 -4.02 6.69
N PHE A 52 3.11 -3.23 7.50
CA PHE A 52 1.77 -3.52 8.01
C PHE A 52 0.73 -3.07 6.99
N TYR A 53 -0.21 -3.95 6.67
CA TYR A 53 -1.29 -3.70 5.73
C TYR A 53 -2.63 -3.72 6.47
N PHE A 54 -3.37 -2.61 6.44
CA PHE A 54 -4.67 -2.47 7.09
C PHE A 54 -5.77 -2.46 6.05
N GLY A 55 -6.75 -3.36 6.18
CA GLY A 55 -7.82 -3.49 5.20
C GLY A 55 -9.06 -4.20 5.72
N GLY A 56 -10.13 -4.19 4.92
CA GLY A 56 -11.38 -4.87 5.21
C GLY A 56 -11.44 -6.28 4.64
N LEU A 57 -11.85 -7.26 5.44
CA LEU A 57 -12.06 -8.64 5.01
C LEU A 57 -13.54 -8.92 4.78
N ASP A 58 -13.87 -9.30 3.55
CA ASP A 58 -15.12 -9.98 3.19
C ASP A 58 -14.83 -11.49 3.09
N ASP A 59 -15.27 -12.24 4.09
CA ASP A 59 -15.04 -13.69 4.22
C ASP A 59 -15.68 -14.51 3.10
N ARG A 60 -16.61 -13.93 2.34
CA ARG A 60 -17.24 -14.56 1.17
C ARG A 60 -16.48 -14.29 -0.11
N ASN A 61 -15.56 -13.32 -0.12
CA ASN A 61 -14.80 -12.93 -1.29
C ASN A 61 -13.52 -13.77 -1.44
N ARG A 62 -13.66 -14.93 -2.11
CA ARG A 62 -12.54 -15.85 -2.37
C ARG A 62 -11.37 -15.20 -3.09
N THR A 63 -11.63 -14.29 -4.02
CA THR A 63 -10.59 -13.56 -4.75
C THR A 63 -9.78 -12.67 -3.80
N GLN A 64 -10.45 -11.97 -2.89
CA GLN A 64 -9.79 -11.14 -1.87
C GLN A 64 -8.92 -12.00 -0.95
N ILE A 65 -9.44 -13.13 -0.48
CA ILE A 65 -8.69 -14.07 0.37
C ILE A 65 -7.41 -14.55 -0.33
N HIS A 66 -7.48 -14.86 -1.64
CA HIS A 66 -6.30 -15.26 -2.42
C HIS A 66 -5.27 -14.13 -2.56
N ILE A 67 -5.73 -12.89 -2.76
CA ILE A 67 -4.84 -11.72 -2.79
C ILE A 67 -4.14 -11.56 -1.44
N TYR A 68 -4.86 -11.68 -0.32
CA TYR A 68 -4.28 -11.57 1.02
C TYR A 68 -3.21 -12.62 1.30
N ARG A 69 -3.43 -13.88 0.90
CA ARG A 69 -2.38 -14.91 1.00
C ARG A 69 -1.10 -14.51 0.24
N LYS A 70 -1.24 -13.97 -0.98
CA LYS A 70 -0.10 -13.47 -1.75
C LYS A 70 0.60 -12.29 -1.07
N LEU A 71 -0.14 -11.41 -0.40
CA LEU A 71 0.47 -10.30 0.36
C LEU A 71 1.33 -10.82 1.51
N GLU A 72 0.84 -11.82 2.25
CA GLU A 72 1.62 -12.48 3.30
C GLU A 72 2.89 -13.12 2.73
N GLU A 73 2.78 -13.85 1.61
CA GLU A 73 3.93 -14.43 0.90
C GLU A 73 4.97 -13.39 0.47
N TRP A 74 4.53 -12.17 0.08
CA TRP A 74 5.44 -11.08 -0.28
C TRP A 74 6.04 -10.35 0.94
N GLY A 75 5.56 -10.65 2.14
CA GLY A 75 6.06 -10.15 3.41
C GLY A 75 5.29 -8.97 4.00
N TYR A 76 4.01 -8.81 3.65
CA TYR A 76 3.11 -7.92 4.39
C TYR A 76 2.62 -8.59 5.68
N GLU A 77 2.52 -7.81 6.76
CA GLU A 77 1.83 -8.21 7.99
C GLU A 77 0.39 -7.68 7.93
N LEU A 78 -0.59 -8.58 7.75
CA LEU A 78 -1.99 -8.20 7.54
C LEU A 78 -2.73 -7.90 8.86
N HIS A 79 -3.45 -6.79 8.88
CA HIS A 79 -4.32 -6.35 9.96
C HIS A 79 -5.73 -6.09 9.41
N LEU A 80 -6.52 -7.17 9.31
CA LEU A 80 -7.81 -7.15 8.63
C LEU A 80 -8.99 -7.08 9.59
N ASN A 81 -9.91 -6.15 9.36
CA ASN A 81 -11.19 -6.06 10.09
C ASN A 81 -12.33 -6.59 9.22
N PRO A 82 -13.30 -7.35 9.77
CA PRO A 82 -14.49 -7.76 9.02
C PRO A 82 -15.24 -6.55 8.46
N VAL A 83 -15.64 -6.64 7.20
CA VAL A 83 -16.49 -5.60 6.59
C VAL A 83 -17.89 -5.62 7.19
N LYS A 84 -18.46 -4.44 7.38
CA LYS A 84 -19.85 -4.25 7.82
C LYS A 84 -20.67 -3.74 6.63
N ARG A 85 -21.94 -4.16 6.58
CA ARG A 85 -22.93 -3.70 5.59
C ARG A 85 -23.57 -2.41 6.05
N PHE A 86 -23.63 -1.45 5.16
CA PHE A 86 -24.29 -0.16 5.37
C PHE A 86 -25.22 0.14 4.20
N VAL A 87 -26.18 1.03 4.42
CA VAL A 87 -27.09 1.54 3.40
C VAL A 87 -26.83 3.04 3.29
N ASN A 88 -26.68 3.56 2.07
CA ASN A 88 -26.54 5.00 1.87
C ASN A 88 -27.93 5.69 1.88
N GLU A 89 -27.95 7.02 1.80
CA GLU A 89 -29.18 7.82 1.78
C GLU A 89 -30.13 7.49 0.60
N ARG A 90 -29.60 6.81 -0.44
CA ARG A 90 -30.35 6.37 -1.63
C ARG A 90 -30.88 4.94 -1.52
N GLY A 91 -30.65 4.25 -0.41
CA GLY A 91 -31.06 2.86 -0.22
C GLY A 91 -30.09 1.81 -0.79
N GLU A 92 -28.92 2.23 -1.28
CA GLU A 92 -27.93 1.32 -1.89
C GLU A 92 -27.01 0.72 -0.81
N TRP A 93 -26.80 -0.59 -0.87
CA TRP A 93 -25.92 -1.29 0.05
C TRP A 93 -24.44 -1.09 -0.32
N TYR A 94 -23.60 -0.85 0.68
CA TYR A 94 -22.15 -0.82 0.54
C TYR A 94 -21.47 -1.52 1.73
N LEU A 95 -20.22 -1.94 1.51
CA LEU A 95 -19.38 -2.57 2.54
C LEU A 95 -18.32 -1.58 3.01
N LYS A 96 -18.16 -1.42 4.33
CA LYS A 96 -17.08 -0.62 4.91
C LYS A 96 -16.47 -1.38 6.10
N ALA A 97 -15.14 -1.37 6.15
CA ALA A 97 -14.39 -1.74 7.34
C ALA A 97 -13.60 -0.51 7.78
N ASP A 98 -13.83 -0.07 9.01
CA ASP A 98 -12.96 0.91 9.67
C ASP A 98 -11.75 0.16 10.23
N VAL A 99 -10.56 0.60 9.84
CA VAL A 99 -9.27 0.05 10.29
C VAL A 99 -8.42 1.11 11.00
N ASP A 100 -8.93 2.33 11.17
CA ASP A 100 -8.14 3.49 11.54
C ASP A 100 -7.67 3.38 12.98
N ALA A 101 -8.58 3.01 13.89
CA ALA A 101 -8.27 2.72 15.28
C ALA A 101 -7.24 1.59 15.41
N ARG A 102 -7.30 0.56 14.55
CA ARG A 102 -6.36 -0.57 14.58
C ARG A 102 -4.97 -0.17 14.10
N MET A 103 -4.90 0.64 13.05
CA MET A 103 -3.66 1.20 12.55
C MET A 103 -3.01 2.13 13.57
N ALA A 104 -3.78 3.03 14.16
CA ALA A 104 -3.30 3.93 15.21
C ALA A 104 -2.78 3.16 16.42
N PHE A 105 -3.54 2.17 16.90
CA PHE A 105 -3.10 1.31 18.00
C PHE A 105 -1.81 0.57 17.65
N LYS A 106 -1.71 -0.03 16.46
CA LYS A 106 -0.51 -0.78 16.05
C LYS A 106 0.73 0.11 15.98
N ALA A 107 0.60 1.33 15.45
CA ALA A 107 1.69 2.30 15.40
C ALA A 107 2.21 2.65 16.79
N MET A 108 1.30 2.98 17.73
CA MET A 108 1.65 3.30 19.11
C MET A 108 2.19 2.08 19.88
N HIS A 109 1.55 0.91 19.74
CA HIS A 109 1.99 -0.32 20.39
C HIS A 109 3.39 -0.76 19.97
N CYS A 110 3.77 -0.48 18.72
CA CYS A 110 5.09 -0.76 18.19
C CYS A 110 6.06 0.41 18.33
N GLN A 111 5.68 1.52 18.97
CA GLN A 111 6.45 2.76 18.97
C GLN A 111 7.92 2.51 19.33
N ASP A 112 8.24 1.79 20.40
CA ASP A 112 9.64 1.60 20.81
C ASP A 112 10.41 0.56 19.97
N LYS A 113 9.78 -0.02 18.95
CA LYS A 113 10.36 -1.05 18.07
C LYS A 113 10.85 -0.51 16.72
N TYR A 114 10.64 0.78 16.46
CA TYR A 114 11.12 1.43 15.23
C TYR A 114 11.60 2.86 15.49
N ASP A 115 12.64 3.23 14.75
CA ASP A 115 13.23 4.57 14.77
C ASP A 115 12.55 5.49 13.76
N ARG A 116 12.11 4.92 12.63
CA ARG A 116 11.54 5.64 11.49
C ARG A 116 10.24 5.00 11.02
N ALA A 117 9.35 5.78 10.40
CA ALA A 117 8.09 5.26 9.91
C ALA A 117 7.67 5.84 8.56
N VAL A 118 7.02 5.00 7.74
CA VAL A 118 6.33 5.41 6.52
C VAL A 118 4.83 5.19 6.72
N PHE A 119 4.04 6.24 6.64
CA PHE A 119 2.59 6.16 6.65
C PHE A 119 2.06 6.37 5.23
N MET A 120 1.30 5.40 4.74
CA MET A 120 0.58 5.53 3.49
C MET A 120 -0.90 5.72 3.79
N THR A 121 -1.30 6.97 4.03
CA THR A 121 -2.70 7.39 4.24
C THR A 121 -2.81 8.89 3.96
N GLY A 122 -3.97 9.34 3.48
CA GLY A 122 -4.32 10.75 3.36
C GLY A 122 -5.30 11.23 4.43
N ASP A 123 -5.73 10.35 5.34
CA ASP A 123 -6.82 10.61 6.27
C ASP A 123 -6.42 11.54 7.42
N GLY A 124 -7.16 12.63 7.60
CA GLY A 124 -6.93 13.63 8.64
C GLY A 124 -7.13 13.10 10.05
N ASP A 125 -7.89 12.01 10.23
CA ASP A 125 -8.13 11.41 11.56
C ASP A 125 -6.83 10.89 12.20
N PHE A 126 -5.78 10.65 11.41
CA PHE A 126 -4.45 10.31 11.92
C PHE A 126 -3.61 11.52 12.36
N PHE A 127 -4.10 12.76 12.25
CA PHE A 127 -3.30 13.96 12.53
C PHE A 127 -2.59 13.89 13.89
N TRP A 128 -3.33 13.60 14.97
CA TRP A 128 -2.78 13.56 16.33
C TRP A 128 -1.73 12.46 16.52
N LEU A 129 -1.95 11.29 15.91
CA LEU A 129 -0.96 10.20 15.91
C LEU A 129 0.31 10.63 15.19
N LEU A 130 0.17 11.19 14.00
CA LEU A 130 1.31 11.55 13.15
C LEU A 130 2.09 12.73 13.73
N GLU A 131 1.40 13.72 14.31
CA GLU A 131 2.02 14.83 15.03
C GLU A 131 2.88 14.31 16.20
N HIS A 132 2.33 13.41 17.02
CA HIS A 132 3.06 12.77 18.11
C HIS A 132 4.30 12.02 17.61
N LEU A 133 4.15 11.22 16.55
CA LEU A 133 5.24 10.41 16.02
C LEU A 133 6.33 11.26 15.35
N VAL A 134 5.98 12.36 14.68
CA VAL A 134 6.96 13.30 14.11
C VAL A 134 7.87 13.88 15.19
N GLN A 135 7.37 14.09 16.41
CA GLN A 135 8.18 14.56 17.55
C GLN A 135 9.02 13.47 18.20
N LYS A 136 8.59 12.20 18.14
CA LYS A 136 9.22 11.08 18.86
C LYS A 136 10.14 10.22 18.00
N LYS A 137 9.98 10.26 16.68
CA LYS A 137 10.72 9.43 15.74
C LYS A 137 11.81 10.22 15.07
N GLU A 138 12.85 9.51 14.65
CA GLU A 138 13.95 10.12 13.90
C GLU A 138 13.45 10.65 12.56
N LYS A 139 12.52 9.91 11.93
CA LYS A 139 11.89 10.35 10.68
C LYS A 139 10.54 9.70 10.46
N VAL A 140 9.58 10.49 10.00
CA VAL A 140 8.27 10.00 9.55
C VAL A 140 7.99 10.55 8.16
N TRP A 141 7.64 9.67 7.22
CA TRP A 141 7.20 10.02 5.88
C TRP A 141 5.70 9.80 5.72
N LEU A 142 5.06 10.69 4.96
CA LEU A 142 3.67 10.54 4.56
C LEU A 142 3.58 10.36 3.04
N LEU A 143 3.08 9.22 2.58
CA LEU A 143 2.93 8.88 1.17
C LEU A 143 1.45 8.77 0.82
N ALA A 144 0.90 9.75 0.12
CA ALA A 144 -0.51 9.73 -0.29
C ALA A 144 -0.77 10.56 -1.54
N SER A 145 -1.97 10.46 -2.11
CA SER A 145 -2.38 11.35 -3.20
C SER A 145 -2.70 12.74 -2.62
N PRO A 146 -2.07 13.83 -3.10
CA PRO A 146 -2.30 15.19 -2.60
C PRO A 146 -3.77 15.64 -2.65
N LYS A 147 -4.52 15.11 -3.62
CA LYS A 147 -5.96 15.39 -3.81
C LYS A 147 -6.83 14.81 -2.69
N LYS A 148 -6.42 13.68 -2.13
CA LYS A 148 -7.14 12.93 -1.07
C LYS A 148 -6.52 13.09 0.32
N THR A 149 -5.50 13.94 0.44
CA THR A 149 -4.80 14.18 1.71
C THR A 149 -5.34 15.44 2.40
N ALA A 150 -5.62 15.32 3.69
CA ALA A 150 -6.02 16.43 4.55
C ALA A 150 -5.00 17.60 4.51
N LYS A 151 -5.47 18.84 4.64
CA LYS A 151 -4.60 20.03 4.46
C LYS A 151 -3.59 20.16 5.59
N GLU A 152 -4.01 19.87 6.80
CA GLU A 152 -3.27 19.81 8.04
C GLU A 152 -2.14 18.79 7.98
N LEU A 153 -2.37 17.61 7.39
CA LEU A 153 -1.31 16.62 7.16
C LEU A 153 -0.28 17.10 6.15
N LYS A 154 -0.70 17.71 5.04
CA LYS A 154 0.24 18.31 4.07
C LYS A 154 1.11 19.37 4.72
N LYS A 155 0.52 20.21 5.59
CA LYS A 155 1.26 21.23 6.36
C LYS A 155 2.22 20.61 7.36
N LEU A 156 1.78 19.61 8.12
CA LEU A 156 2.59 18.91 9.13
C LEU A 156 3.83 18.25 8.52
N PHE A 157 3.68 17.60 7.36
CA PHE A 157 4.76 16.82 6.77
C PHE A 157 5.68 17.62 5.85
N GLY A 158 5.20 18.68 5.19
CA GLY A 158 6.02 19.53 4.33
C GLY A 158 6.89 18.72 3.36
N ALA A 159 8.22 18.83 3.47
CA ALA A 159 9.18 18.09 2.64
C ALA A 159 9.17 16.56 2.83
N ASN A 160 8.63 16.05 3.93
CA ASN A 160 8.47 14.62 4.19
C ASN A 160 7.14 14.05 3.62
N PHE A 161 6.31 14.90 3.00
CA PHE A 161 5.16 14.46 2.23
C PHE A 161 5.58 14.08 0.80
N ALA A 162 5.36 12.83 0.41
CA ALA A 162 5.64 12.33 -0.92
C ALA A 162 4.34 12.07 -1.69
N ASN A 163 4.24 12.70 -2.86
CA ASN A 163 3.10 12.54 -3.76
C ASN A 163 3.12 11.14 -4.38
N LEU A 164 2.16 10.30 -3.98
CA LEU A 164 2.00 8.95 -4.50
C LEU A 164 1.72 8.91 -6.01
N ASP A 165 1.08 9.93 -6.56
CA ASP A 165 0.72 9.99 -7.98
C ASP A 165 1.95 10.08 -8.88
N ASN A 166 3.05 10.65 -8.38
CA ASN A 166 4.33 10.69 -9.08
C ASN A 166 5.00 9.31 -9.17
N LEU A 167 4.54 8.33 -8.39
CA LEU A 167 5.04 6.95 -8.38
C LEU A 167 4.26 6.03 -9.32
N ARG A 168 3.27 6.55 -10.07
CA ARG A 168 2.42 5.74 -10.97
C ARG A 168 3.24 4.91 -11.95
N SER A 169 4.22 5.50 -12.64
CA SER A 169 5.05 4.75 -13.62
C SER A 169 5.79 3.57 -13.01
N LEU A 170 6.16 3.67 -11.73
CA LEU A 170 6.85 2.64 -10.97
C LEU A 170 5.88 1.59 -10.41
N LEU A 171 4.75 2.03 -9.86
CA LEU A 171 3.87 1.22 -9.03
C LEU A 171 2.62 0.73 -9.75
N GLU A 172 2.32 1.20 -10.95
CA GLU A 172 1.10 0.82 -11.66
C GLU A 172 1.11 -0.68 -12.01
N TYR A 173 -0.01 -1.33 -11.70
CA TYR A 173 -0.29 -2.67 -12.16
C TYR A 173 -0.57 -2.62 -13.66
N ARG A 174 0.28 -3.29 -14.43
CA ARG A 174 0.12 -3.46 -15.87
C ARG A 174 -0.06 -4.93 -16.13
N GLN A 175 -1.18 -5.29 -16.74
CA GLN A 175 -1.39 -6.64 -17.21
C GLN A 175 -0.41 -6.85 -18.37
N ILE A 176 0.56 -7.76 -18.21
CA ILE A 176 1.40 -8.16 -19.34
C ILE A 176 0.45 -8.88 -20.30
N LEU A 177 0.17 -8.26 -21.45
CA LEU A 177 -0.43 -8.98 -22.56
C LEU A 177 0.58 -10.07 -22.92
N LYS A 178 0.20 -11.34 -22.76
CA LYS A 178 0.94 -12.42 -23.39
C LYS A 178 0.75 -12.21 -24.88
N GLU A 179 1.79 -11.76 -25.58
CA GLU A 179 1.90 -11.96 -27.01
C GLU A 179 1.74 -13.46 -27.23
N THR A 180 0.65 -13.86 -27.89
CA THR A 180 0.50 -15.20 -28.41
C THR A 180 1.58 -15.40 -29.46
N ASP A 181 2.49 -16.33 -29.21
CA ASP A 181 3.41 -16.89 -30.20
C ASP A 181 2.62 -17.28 -31.46
N SER A 182 2.63 -16.41 -32.47
CA SER A 182 2.41 -16.82 -33.85
C SER A 182 3.76 -17.24 -34.42
N THR A 183 4.25 -18.39 -33.97
CA THR A 183 5.29 -19.11 -34.71
C THR A 183 4.66 -19.63 -35.99
N ASN A 184 5.05 -18.99 -37.09
CA ASN A 184 5.07 -19.55 -38.42
C ASN A 184 5.54 -21.01 -38.38
N ASP A 185 4.66 -21.93 -38.75
CA ASP A 185 5.05 -23.22 -39.31
C ASP A 185 3.97 -23.73 -40.26
N SER A 186 4.13 -23.39 -41.54
CA SER A 186 3.79 -24.30 -42.63
C SER A 186 4.43 -23.79 -43.93
N VAL A 187 5.63 -24.28 -44.21
CA VAL A 187 6.18 -24.32 -45.58
C VAL A 187 6.32 -25.78 -46.01
N SER A 188 5.85 -26.04 -47.22
CA SER A 188 6.01 -27.21 -48.11
C SER A 188 5.16 -28.47 -47.80
N GLY A 189 4.49 -29.11 -48.77
CA GLY A 189 4.33 -28.86 -50.20
C GLY A 189 3.63 -30.05 -50.91
N VAL A 190 3.01 -29.73 -52.07
CA VAL A 190 2.77 -30.57 -53.30
C VAL A 190 1.97 -31.89 -53.14
N THR A 191 0.81 -32.12 -53.77
CA THR A 191 0.60 -32.46 -55.20
C THR A 191 -0.92 -32.70 -55.48
N LYS A 192 -1.39 -32.35 -56.70
CA LYS A 192 -2.62 -32.83 -57.40
C LYS A 192 -2.49 -34.34 -57.75
N PRO A 193 -3.49 -35.13 -58.25
CA PRO A 193 -4.73 -34.82 -59.02
C PRO A 193 -5.99 -35.59 -58.50
N VAL A 194 -7.23 -35.44 -59.00
CA VAL A 194 -7.84 -35.61 -60.36
C VAL A 194 -9.01 -34.65 -60.51
#